data_AF-A0A966DIV5-F1
#
_entry.id   AF-A0A966DIV5-F1
#
_cell.length_a   1.000
_cell.length_b   1.000
_cell.length_c   1.000
_cell.angle_alpha   90.00
_cell.angle_beta   90.00
_cell.angle_gamma   90.00
#
_symmetry.space_group_name_H-M   'P 1'
#
loop_
_entity.id
_entity.type
_entity.pdbx_description
1 polymer ?
#
loop_
_entity_poly.entity_id
_entity_poly.type
_entity_poly.pdbx_seq_one_letter_code
_entity_poly.pdbx_strand_id
1 'polypeptide(L)' 'MKKAINIRLDENLIHEIDAYAKELDRTRTYIIEKAVGGYFDTLDEMISDKRIDEIKSGHMEVFTLEETAKRLGLR' A
#
# COMPACT_ATOMS: atom_id res chain seq x y z
N MET A 1 6.07 0.33 -17.31
CA MET A 1 5.45 -0.71 -18.18
C MET A 1 4.30 -1.35 -17.41
N LYS A 2 3.15 -1.58 -18.05
CA LYS A 2 2.04 -2.32 -17.43
C LYS A 2 2.16 -3.81 -17.77
N LYS A 3 1.83 -4.69 -16.81
CA LYS A 3 1.82 -6.15 -17.00
C LYS A 3 0.40 -6.64 -16.84
N ALA A 4 -0.06 -7.49 -17.77
CA ALA A 4 -1.37 -8.13 -17.65
C ALA A 4 -1.32 -9.21 -16.56
N ILE A 5 -2.39 -9.27 -15.77
CA ILE A 5 -2.60 -10.28 -14.73
C ILE A 5 -4.02 -10.82 -14.86
N ASN A 6 -4.24 -12.05 -14.40
CA ASN A 6 -5.57 -12.64 -14.29
C ASN A 6 -5.94 -12.70 -12.80
N ILE A 7 -7.09 -12.12 -12.45
CA ILE A 7 -7.61 -12.11 -11.08
C ILE A 7 -9.08 -12.55 -11.12
N ARG A 8 -9.52 -13.22 -10.06
CA ARG A 8 -10.93 -13.57 -9.84
C ARG A 8 -11.53 -12.58 -8.84
N LEU A 9 -12.68 -12.01 -9.17
CA LEU A 9 -13.43 -11.08 -8.34
C LEU A 9 -14.89 -11.50 -8.30
N ASP A 10 -15.61 -11.06 -7.27
CA ASP A 10 -17.06 -11.23 -7.17
C ASP A 10 -17.77 -10.60 -8.38
N GLU A 11 -18.80 -11.27 -8.89
CA GLU A 11 -19.53 -10.83 -10.08
C GLU A 11 -20.24 -9.48 -9.86
N ASN A 12 -20.82 -9.24 -8.68
CA ASN A 12 -21.48 -7.97 -8.38
C ASN A 12 -20.47 -6.83 -8.34
N LEU A 13 -19.29 -7.07 -7.76
CA LEU A 13 -18.21 -6.09 -7.74
C LEU A 13 -17.75 -5.73 -9.16
N ILE A 14 -17.66 -6.70 -10.06
CA ILE A 14 -17.34 -6.44 -11.48
C ILE A 14 -18.40 -5.55 -12.12
N HIS A 15 -19.69 -5.81 -11.86
CA HIS A 15 -20.79 -4.99 -12.37
C HIS A 15 -20.75 -3.55 -11.85
N GLU A 16 -20.45 -3.35 -10.56
CA GLU A 16 -20.28 -2.02 -9.98
C GLU A 16 -19.09 -1.28 -10.61
N ILE A 17 -17.94 -1.93 -10.75
CA ILE A 17 -16.76 -1.36 -11.42
C ILE A 17 -17.11 -0.95 -12.85
N ASP A 18 -17.87 -1.77 -13.58
CA ASP A 18 -18.31 -1.47 -14.94
C ASP A 18 -19.25 -0.27 -15.00
N ALA A 19 -20.18 -0.15 -14.06
CA ALA A 19 -21.08 1.00 -13.96
C ALA A 19 -20.30 2.31 -13.73
N TYR A 20 -19.36 2.31 -12.77
CA TYR A 20 -18.52 3.48 -12.49
C TYR A 20 -17.58 3.81 -13.64
N ALA A 21 -16.96 2.79 -14.26
CA ALA A 21 -16.08 2.96 -15.41
C ALA A 21 -16.82 3.66 -16.56
N LYS A 22 -18.06 3.24 -16.84
CA LYS A 22 -18.90 3.86 -17.87
C LYS A 22 -19.28 5.30 -17.52
N GLU A 23 -19.74 5.55 -16.30
CA GLU A 23 -20.19 6.88 -15.87
C GLU A 23 -19.04 7.90 -15.88
N LEU A 24 -17.83 7.48 -15.50
CA LEU A 24 -16.66 8.35 -15.38
C LEU A 24 -15.82 8.43 -16.67
N ASP A 25 -16.24 7.75 -17.74
CA ASP A 25 -15.46 7.58 -18.98
C ASP A 25 -14.02 7.09 -18.69
N ARG A 26 -13.92 5.99 -17.96
CA ARG A 26 -12.66 5.34 -17.58
C ARG A 26 -12.69 3.85 -17.87
N THR A 27 -11.52 3.23 -17.89
CA THR A 27 -11.42 1.77 -18.06
C THR A 27 -11.53 1.06 -16.71
N ARG A 28 -12.00 -0.20 -16.71
CA ARG A 28 -11.94 -1.06 -15.51
C ARG A 28 -10.55 -1.10 -14.91
N THR A 29 -9.53 -1.24 -15.77
CA THR A 29 -8.12 -1.25 -15.36
C THR A 29 -7.75 0.00 -14.59
N TYR A 30 -8.21 1.18 -15.01
CA TYR A 30 -7.97 2.43 -14.29
C TYR A 30 -8.61 2.41 -12.90
N ILE A 31 -9.88 2.01 -12.80
CA ILE A 31 -10.60 1.93 -11.52
C ILE A 31 -9.91 0.95 -10.57
N ILE A 32 -9.57 -0.25 -11.05
CA ILE A 32 -8.89 -1.29 -10.27
C ILE A 32 -7.51 -0.81 -9.81
N GLU A 33 -6.73 -0.18 -10.69
CA GLU A 33 -5.40 0.36 -10.36
C GLU A 33 -5.49 1.43 -9.28
N LYS A 34 -6.49 2.32 -9.35
CA LYS A 34 -6.72 3.35 -8.32
C LYS A 34 -7.23 2.77 -7.01
N ALA A 35 -8.11 1.78 -7.04
CA ALA A 35 -8.62 1.13 -5.84
C ALA A 35 -7.50 0.37 -5.10
N VAL A 36 -6.70 -0.42 -5.82
CA VAL A 36 -5.55 -1.14 -5.23
C VAL A 36 -4.52 -0.16 -4.69
N GLY A 37 -4.19 0.89 -5.45
CA GLY A 37 -3.27 1.94 -4.99
C GLY A 37 -3.76 2.64 -3.73
N GLY A 38 -5.05 2.99 -3.65
CA GLY A 38 -5.62 3.62 -2.45
C GLY A 38 -5.64 2.68 -1.24
N TYR A 39 -5.84 1.37 -1.45
CA TYR A 39 -5.77 0.41 -0.35
C TYR A 39 -4.35 0.26 0.21
N PHE A 40 -3.30 0.54 -0.57
CA PHE A 40 -1.93 0.50 -0.06
C PHE A 40 -1.69 1.54 1.03
N ASP A 41 -2.34 2.70 1.01
CA ASP A 41 -2.24 3.69 2.09
C ASP A 41 -2.72 3.08 3.43
N THR A 42 -3.81 2.31 3.40
CA THR A 42 -4.31 1.57 4.58
C THR A 42 -3.34 0.48 5.03
N LEU A 43 -2.78 -0.27 4.09
CA LEU A 43 -1.79 -1.30 4.43
C LEU A 43 -0.51 -0.70 5.02
N ASP A 44 -0.07 0.45 4.53
CA ASP A 44 1.09 1.17 5.05
C ASP A 44 0.87 1.65 6.49
N GLU A 45 -0.34 2.09 6.82
CA GLU A 45 -0.75 2.42 8.20
C GLU A 45 -0.68 1.18 9.10
N MET A 46 -1.28 0.06 8.69
CA MET A 46 -1.24 -1.20 9.45
C MET A 46 0.19 -1.70 9.67
N ILE A 47 1.06 -1.57 8.67
CA ILE A 47 2.48 -1.92 8.79
C ILE A 47 3.19 -0.98 9.77
N SER A 48 2.87 0.31 9.74
CA SER A 48 3.44 1.31 10.64
C SER A 48 3.07 1.04 12.09
N ASP A 49 1.80 0.72 12.36
CA ASP A 49 1.33 0.33 13.69
C ASP A 49 2.06 -0.91 14.21
N LYS A 50 2.16 -1.94 13.36
CA LYS A 50 2.91 -3.15 13.70
C LYS A 50 4.37 -2.84 14.09
N ARG A 51 5.05 -1.98 13.32
CA ARG A 51 6.44 -1.57 13.61
C ARG A 51 6.54 -0.80 14.93
N ILE A 52 5.57 0.07 15.22
CA ILE A 52 5.50 0.81 16.49
C ILE A 52 5.38 -0.16 17.67
N ASP A 53 4.55 -1.20 17.55
CA ASP A 53 4.39 -2.20 18.60
C ASP A 53 5.64 -3.07 18.79
N GLU A 54 6.33 -3.41 17.70
CA GLU A 54 7.64 -4.11 17.76
C GLU A 54 8.70 -3.26 18.49
N ILE A 55 8.74 -1.95 18.25
CA ILE A 55 9.62 -1.02 18.97
C ILE A 55 9.25 -0.98 20.46
N LYS A 56 7.96 -0.80 20.79
CA LYS A 56 7.50 -0.72 22.18
C LYS A 56 7.75 -2.00 22.97
N SER A 57 7.62 -3.16 22.32
CA SER A 57 7.83 -4.46 22.93
C SER A 57 9.32 -4.88 23.00
N GLY A 58 10.23 -4.03 22.50
CA GLY A 58 11.67 -4.29 22.54
C GLY A 58 12.16 -5.35 21.55
N HIS A 59 11.32 -5.75 20.59
CA HIS A 59 11.67 -6.71 19.54
C HIS A 59 12.44 -6.07 18.36
N MET A 60 12.66 -4.75 18.41
CA MET A 60 13.39 -4.00 17.38
C MET A 60 14.51 -3.18 18.01
N GLU A 61 15.70 -3.26 17.43
CA GLU A 61 16.84 -2.42 17.82
C GLU A 61 16.59 -0.97 17.40
N VAL A 62 16.74 -0.05 18.34
CA VAL A 62 16.60 1.40 18.10
C VAL A 62 17.95 2.07 18.21
N PHE A 63 18.19 3.04 17.34
CA PHE A 63 19.43 3.81 17.31
C PHE A 63 19.15 5.26 17.67
N THR A 64 20.06 5.86 18.41
CA THR A 64 20.14 7.30 18.59
C THR A 64 20.48 7.99 17.28
N LEU A 65 20.25 9.30 17.22
CA LEU A 65 20.65 10.12 16.08
C LEU A 65 22.16 10.05 15.81
N GLU A 66 22.97 10.00 16.86
CA GLU A 66 24.43 9.92 16.74
C GLU A 66 24.87 8.57 16.15
N GLU A 67 24.33 7.45 16.64
CA GLU A 67 24.61 6.11 16.09
C GLU A 67 24.17 6.01 14.63
N THR A 68 23.02 6.62 14.30
CA THR A 68 22.52 6.68 12.92
C THR A 68 23.47 7.48 12.02
N ALA A 69 23.92 8.66 12.47
CA ALA A 69 24.85 9.51 11.72
C ALA A 69 26.19 8.82 11.45
N LYS A 70 26.74 8.10 12.44
CA LYS A 70 27.97 7.30 12.29
C LYS A 70 27.78 6.18 11.24
N ARG A 71 26.66 5.46 11.29
CA ARG A 71 26.36 4.37 10.34
C ARG A 71 26.18 4.85 8.90
N LEU A 72 25.63 6.05 8.72
CA LEU A 72 25.44 6.65 7.40
C LEU A 72 26.68 7.39 6.88
N GLY A 73 27.79 7.41 7.63
CA GLY A 73 29.02 8.11 7.23
C GLY A 73 28.89 9.63 7.21
N LEU A 74 27.97 10.19 7.99
CA LEU A 74 27.70 11.63 8.03
C LEU A 74 28.57 12.36 9.06
N ARG A 75 29.18 11.63 10.01
CA ARG A 75 30.19 12.10 10.99
C ARG A 75 31.07 10.96 11.46
#